data_AF-A0A0B4FN13-F1
#
_entry.id   AF-A0A0B4FN13-F1
#
_cell.length_a   1.000
_cell.length_b   1.000
_cell.length_c   1.000
_cell.angle_alpha   90.00
_cell.angle_beta   90.00
_cell.angle_gamma   90.00
#
_symmetry.space_group_name_H-M   'P 1'
#
loop_
_entity.id
_entity.type
_entity.pdbx_description
1 polymer ?
#
loop_
_entity_poly.entity_id
_entity_poly.type
_entity_poly.pdbx_seq_one_letter_code
_entity_poly.pdbx_strand_id
1 'polypeptide(L)'
;MTISSEVKLETAKKKASTEEEIFQKIAELGNTSFVLKHADIDLEKNLFVPASLVKSLKRSAIEELEKKLLSSYLRISGPEWKLQSVLKEKIDTLEYYFIVQTKEQKKYLEEKGYSKILYRSYDIAREGELEKQSTNSLLAANLYQILKNQNSSGLLGNWNLNISNLYSFKCLECFPQLEILTLSPEMSFEKMKKIGATKQKKAILAYSKLRGMYIELDLTQGKNTMLENQEKDTFQVMTNDLGHTEVYLEKALNILSKQDLIKELGISVVIIEFTYEDLKEMELVLQELREQTGRYQAYNYERGVY
;
A
#
# COMPACT_ATOMS: atom_id res chain seq x y z
N MET A 1 35.96 -20.13 -9.00
CA MET A 1 36.27 -18.94 -8.18
C MET A 1 37.61 -19.21 -7.55
N THR A 2 38.53 -18.27 -7.60
CA THR A 2 39.91 -18.47 -7.16
C THR A 2 40.36 -17.27 -6.36
N ILE A 3 40.90 -17.50 -5.18
CA ILE A 3 41.47 -16.46 -4.32
C ILE A 3 42.91 -16.80 -4.06
N SER A 4 43.78 -15.80 -4.18
CA SER A 4 45.21 -15.93 -3.97
C SER A 4 45.69 -14.81 -3.05
N SER A 5 46.89 -15.00 -2.50
CA SER A 5 47.58 -13.97 -1.72
C SER A 5 49.03 -13.90 -2.17
N GLU A 6 49.59 -12.69 -2.19
CA GLU A 6 50.98 -12.43 -2.57
C GLU A 6 51.95 -12.51 -1.38
N VAL A 7 51.49 -12.99 -0.22
CA VAL A 7 52.33 -13.14 0.98
C VAL A 7 53.41 -14.19 0.72
N LYS A 8 54.68 -13.77 0.80
CA LYS A 8 55.82 -14.69 0.73
C LYS A 8 55.83 -15.61 1.94
N LEU A 9 55.77 -16.91 1.70
CA LEU A 9 55.83 -17.94 2.73
C LEU A 9 57.30 -18.23 3.08
N GLU A 10 57.56 -18.52 4.34
CA GLU A 10 58.89 -18.90 4.82
C GLU A 10 59.00 -20.42 4.98
N THR A 11 60.20 -20.96 4.74
CA THR A 11 60.55 -22.32 5.14
C THR A 11 60.47 -22.45 6.66
N ALA A 12 59.83 -23.50 7.14
CA ALA A 12 59.56 -23.74 8.55
C ALA A 12 60.85 -23.83 9.38
N LYS A 13 61.04 -22.88 10.31
CA LYS A 13 62.22 -22.82 11.19
C LYS A 13 62.13 -23.72 12.43
N LYS A 14 60.92 -24.11 12.87
CA LYS A 14 60.68 -24.93 14.08
C LYS A 14 59.55 -25.96 13.95
N LYS A 15 58.46 -25.62 13.25
CA LYS A 15 57.33 -26.52 12.97
C LYS A 15 56.74 -26.17 11.60
N ALA A 16 56.59 -27.16 10.72
CA ALA A 16 55.87 -27.00 9.47
C ALA A 16 54.35 -27.02 9.74
N SER A 17 53.59 -26.30 8.93
CA SER A 17 52.12 -26.41 8.96
C SER A 17 51.71 -27.80 8.49
N THR A 18 50.70 -28.39 9.14
CA THR A 18 50.12 -29.65 8.67
C THR A 18 48.81 -29.40 7.93
N GLU A 19 48.42 -30.35 7.09
CA GLU A 19 47.14 -30.29 6.37
C GLU A 19 45.96 -30.22 7.36
N GLU A 20 46.05 -30.92 8.50
CA GLU A 20 45.00 -30.89 9.53
C GLU A 20 44.87 -29.50 10.19
N GLU A 21 45.99 -28.80 10.43
CA GLU A 21 45.97 -27.44 10.99
C GLU A 21 45.32 -26.45 10.03
N ILE A 22 45.60 -26.57 8.73
CA ILE A 22 44.98 -25.73 7.69
C ILE A 22 43.49 -26.08 7.55
N PHE A 23 43.15 -27.37 7.53
CA PHE A 23 41.77 -27.85 7.46
C PHE A 23 40.92 -27.28 8.60
N GLN A 24 41.39 -27.39 9.85
CA GLN A 24 40.66 -26.85 11.00
C GLN A 24 40.39 -25.35 10.84
N LYS A 25 41.36 -24.58 10.34
CA LYS A 25 41.21 -23.13 10.15
C LYS A 25 40.25 -22.77 9.00
N ILE A 26 40.16 -23.59 7.96
CA ILE A 26 39.18 -23.44 6.87
C ILE A 26 37.79 -23.85 7.35
N ALA A 27 37.69 -24.96 8.10
CA ALA A 27 36.44 -25.50 8.64
C ALA A 27 35.79 -24.62 9.72
N GLU A 28 36.56 -23.73 10.37
CA GLU A 28 36.07 -22.70 11.30
C GLU A 28 35.22 -21.62 10.57
N LEU A 29 34.05 -21.98 10.04
CA LEU A 29 33.19 -21.07 9.27
C LEU A 29 32.27 -20.19 10.13
N GLY A 30 32.19 -20.42 11.44
CA GLY A 30 31.52 -19.54 12.41
C GLY A 30 30.08 -19.16 12.03
N ASN A 31 29.75 -17.87 12.12
CA ASN A 31 28.42 -17.31 11.85
C ASN A 31 28.12 -17.09 10.34
N THR A 32 28.72 -17.87 9.46
CA THR A 32 28.45 -17.76 8.01
C THR A 32 27.38 -18.75 7.60
N SER A 33 26.66 -18.48 6.52
CA SER A 33 25.61 -19.38 5.99
C SER A 33 26.17 -20.59 5.24
N PHE A 34 27.49 -20.82 5.27
CA PHE A 34 28.16 -21.88 4.52
C PHE A 34 28.62 -23.01 5.45
N VAL A 35 28.60 -24.24 4.92
CA VAL A 35 29.14 -25.43 5.59
C VAL A 35 30.17 -26.08 4.69
N LEU A 36 31.35 -26.37 5.25
CA LEU A 36 32.40 -27.09 4.54
C LEU A 36 32.07 -28.59 4.54
N LYS A 37 31.77 -29.16 3.37
CA LYS A 37 31.54 -30.61 3.22
C LYS A 37 32.83 -31.38 2.90
N HIS A 38 33.69 -30.79 2.09
CA HIS A 38 34.92 -31.39 1.60
C HIS A 38 35.97 -30.31 1.38
N ALA A 39 37.24 -30.63 1.65
CA ALA A 39 38.37 -29.77 1.31
C ALA A 39 39.55 -30.63 0.91
N ASP A 40 40.11 -30.33 -0.26
CA ASP A 40 41.37 -30.87 -0.74
C ASP A 40 42.46 -29.85 -0.43
N ILE A 41 43.52 -30.30 0.27
CA ILE A 41 44.62 -29.45 0.69
C ILE A 41 45.91 -30.04 0.13
N ASP A 42 46.60 -29.26 -0.69
CA ASP A 42 47.92 -29.60 -1.21
C ASP A 42 48.94 -28.62 -0.62
N LEU A 43 49.93 -29.13 0.10
CA LEU A 43 50.92 -28.34 0.83
C LEU A 43 52.33 -28.84 0.56
N GLU A 44 53.22 -27.93 0.18
CA GLU A 44 54.63 -28.25 0.02
C GLU A 44 55.32 -28.59 1.35
N LYS A 45 56.25 -29.55 1.31
CA LYS A 45 56.98 -30.01 2.51
C LYS A 45 57.82 -28.88 3.11
N ASN A 46 57.85 -28.79 4.44
CA ASN A 46 58.60 -27.81 5.23
C ASN A 46 58.16 -26.35 5.08
N LEU A 47 56.91 -26.09 4.70
CA LEU A 47 56.36 -24.73 4.61
C LEU A 47 55.66 -24.32 5.91
N PHE A 48 55.83 -23.06 6.32
CA PHE A 48 55.04 -22.47 7.41
C PHE A 48 54.00 -21.51 6.84
N VAL A 49 52.71 -21.81 7.08
CA VAL A 49 51.58 -20.98 6.67
C VAL A 49 50.99 -20.28 7.89
N PRO A 50 51.04 -18.93 7.96
CA PRO A 50 50.42 -18.20 9.05
C PRO A 50 48.91 -18.43 9.11
N ALA A 51 48.37 -18.73 10.29
CA ALA A 51 46.93 -18.92 10.47
C ALA A 51 46.11 -17.66 10.11
N SER A 52 46.71 -16.47 10.24
CA SER A 52 46.12 -15.20 9.80
C SER A 52 45.89 -15.16 8.29
N LEU A 53 46.81 -15.73 7.50
CA LEU A 53 46.72 -15.81 6.06
C LEU A 53 45.55 -16.71 5.64
N VAL A 54 45.46 -17.92 6.19
CA VAL A 54 44.36 -18.86 5.93
C VAL A 54 43.01 -18.25 6.28
N LYS A 55 42.92 -17.57 7.44
CA LYS A 55 41.70 -16.87 7.85
C LYS A 55 41.31 -15.74 6.88
N SER A 56 42.29 -15.00 6.36
CA SER A 56 42.03 -13.92 5.40
C SER A 56 41.51 -14.45 4.05
N LEU A 57 42.16 -15.48 3.51
CA LEU A 57 41.77 -16.16 2.27
C LEU A 57 40.36 -16.75 2.40
N LYS A 58 40.09 -17.42 3.52
CA LYS A 58 38.76 -17.94 3.84
C LYS A 58 37.70 -16.84 3.88
N ARG A 59 37.96 -15.70 4.54
CA ARG A 59 36.98 -14.61 4.63
C ARG A 59 36.66 -14.06 3.25
N SER A 60 37.68 -13.80 2.43
CA SER A 60 37.48 -13.37 1.04
C SER A 60 36.73 -14.43 0.21
N ALA A 61 36.97 -15.73 0.47
CA ALA A 61 36.27 -16.82 -0.20
C ALA A 61 34.77 -16.83 0.11
N ILE A 62 34.44 -16.60 1.37
CA ILE A 62 33.05 -16.52 1.81
C ILE A 62 32.37 -15.29 1.21
N GLU A 63 33.01 -14.12 1.25
CA GLU A 63 32.45 -12.86 0.73
C GLU A 63 32.12 -12.94 -0.78
N GLU A 64 33.02 -13.51 -1.60
CA GLU A 64 32.78 -13.63 -3.03
C GLU A 64 31.79 -14.77 -3.36
N LEU A 65 31.78 -15.87 -2.59
CA LEU A 65 30.73 -16.89 -2.70
C LEU A 65 29.36 -16.33 -2.37
N GLU A 66 29.23 -15.54 -1.30
CA GLU A 66 28.01 -14.87 -0.90
C GLU A 66 27.53 -13.89 -1.98
N LYS A 67 28.43 -13.06 -2.51
CA LYS A 67 28.11 -12.13 -3.60
C LYS A 67 27.61 -12.87 -4.85
N LYS A 68 28.22 -14.00 -5.21
CA LYS A 68 27.79 -14.82 -6.34
C LYS A 68 26.44 -15.47 -6.11
N LEU A 69 26.23 -16.03 -4.91
CA LEU A 69 24.95 -16.62 -4.52
C LEU A 69 23.82 -15.59 -4.60
N LEU A 70 24.06 -14.37 -4.11
CA LEU A 70 23.06 -13.30 -4.09
C LEU A 70 22.86 -12.64 -5.46
N SER A 71 23.83 -12.68 -6.37
CA SER A 71 23.77 -11.95 -7.65
C SER A 71 22.56 -12.28 -8.52
N SER A 72 22.06 -13.52 -8.48
CA SER A 72 20.85 -13.94 -9.19
C SER A 72 19.54 -13.51 -8.50
N TYR A 73 19.60 -13.20 -7.20
CA TYR A 73 18.45 -12.75 -6.39
C TYR A 73 18.41 -11.23 -6.21
N LEU A 74 19.55 -10.55 -6.42
CA LEU A 74 19.65 -9.11 -6.33
C LEU A 74 18.95 -8.47 -7.52
N ARG A 75 17.79 -7.87 -7.26
CA ARG A 75 17.17 -6.94 -8.18
C ARG A 75 18.02 -5.67 -8.20
N ILE A 76 18.76 -5.45 -9.28
CA ILE A 76 19.40 -4.15 -9.54
C ILE A 76 18.26 -3.17 -9.77
N SER A 77 17.92 -2.38 -8.76
CA SER A 77 17.01 -1.26 -8.95
C SER A 77 17.65 -0.30 -9.95
N GLY A 78 16.85 0.20 -10.88
CA GLY A 78 17.24 1.37 -11.66
C GLY A 78 17.57 2.57 -10.76
N PRO A 79 18.09 3.66 -11.34
CA PRO A 79 18.36 4.88 -10.59
C PRO A 79 17.14 5.29 -9.76
N GLU A 80 17.38 5.71 -8.53
CA GLU A 80 16.34 6.15 -7.60
C GLU A 80 15.53 7.26 -8.28
N TRP A 81 14.25 6.98 -8.57
CA TRP A 81 13.39 7.97 -9.20
C TRP A 81 13.01 9.02 -8.16
N LYS A 82 13.79 10.10 -8.08
CA LYS A 82 13.52 11.22 -7.19
C LYS A 82 12.47 12.12 -7.81
N LEU A 83 11.31 12.12 -7.19
CA LEU A 83 10.25 13.06 -7.51
C LEU A 83 10.73 14.49 -7.28
N GLN A 84 10.67 15.31 -8.33
CA GLN A 84 10.97 16.73 -8.23
C GLN A 84 9.95 17.44 -7.35
N SER A 85 10.36 18.55 -6.73
CA SER A 85 9.48 19.39 -5.94
C SER A 85 8.26 19.80 -6.78
N VAL A 86 7.09 19.30 -6.39
CA VAL A 86 5.87 19.53 -7.15
C VAL A 86 5.30 20.90 -6.77
N LEU A 87 4.91 21.69 -7.78
CA LEU A 87 4.21 22.96 -7.57
C LEU A 87 2.95 22.72 -6.74
N LYS A 88 2.60 23.69 -5.88
CA LYS A 88 1.33 23.68 -5.18
C LYS A 88 0.21 24.02 -6.15
N GLU A 89 -0.87 23.26 -6.07
CA GLU A 89 -2.07 23.49 -6.86
C GLU A 89 -3.01 24.42 -6.07
N LYS A 90 -3.49 25.48 -6.72
CA LYS A 90 -4.46 26.40 -6.11
C LYS A 90 -5.86 25.90 -6.43
N ILE A 91 -6.63 25.57 -5.40
CA ILE A 91 -8.02 25.13 -5.52
C ILE A 91 -8.95 26.24 -5.04
N ASP A 92 -9.78 26.74 -5.95
CA ASP A 92 -10.75 27.79 -5.64
C ASP A 92 -12.13 27.21 -5.29
N THR A 93 -12.54 26.14 -5.97
CA THR A 93 -13.87 25.53 -5.82
C THR A 93 -13.77 24.03 -5.57
N LEU A 94 -14.65 23.51 -4.73
CA LEU A 94 -14.78 22.08 -4.47
C LEU A 94 -15.94 21.48 -5.27
N GLU A 95 -15.69 20.31 -5.85
CA GLU A 95 -16.71 19.47 -6.47
C GLU A 95 -17.11 18.36 -5.51
N TYR A 96 -18.40 18.08 -5.40
CA TYR A 96 -18.94 17.05 -4.50
C TYR A 96 -19.40 15.84 -5.30
N TYR A 97 -18.98 14.66 -4.88
CA TYR A 97 -19.44 13.37 -5.38
C TYR A 97 -20.05 12.57 -4.23
N PHE A 98 -21.17 11.93 -4.51
CA PHE A 98 -21.86 11.07 -3.57
C PHE A 98 -21.75 9.62 -4.03
N ILE A 99 -21.36 8.72 -3.13
CA ILE A 99 -21.38 7.28 -3.36
C ILE A 99 -22.50 6.71 -2.49
N VAL A 100 -23.38 5.90 -3.07
CA VAL A 100 -24.53 5.30 -2.37
C VAL A 100 -24.60 3.80 -2.60
N GLN A 101 -25.23 3.08 -1.70
CA GLN A 101 -25.45 1.64 -1.80
C GLN A 101 -26.85 1.31 -2.33
N THR A 102 -27.86 2.13 -2.00
CA THR A 102 -29.26 1.83 -2.33
C THR A 102 -29.89 2.83 -3.31
N LYS A 103 -30.93 2.37 -4.02
CA LYS A 103 -31.75 3.23 -4.88
C LYS A 103 -32.47 4.32 -4.08
N GLU A 104 -32.83 4.03 -2.82
CA GLU A 104 -33.48 4.98 -1.92
C GLU A 104 -32.55 6.15 -1.58
N GLN A 105 -31.30 5.86 -1.21
CA GLN A 105 -30.27 6.88 -0.97
C GLN A 105 -30.04 7.74 -2.23
N LYS A 106 -29.94 7.12 -3.41
CA LYS A 106 -29.80 7.85 -4.69
C LYS A 106 -30.95 8.81 -4.92
N LYS A 107 -32.19 8.30 -4.84
CA LYS A 107 -33.40 9.09 -5.08
C LYS A 107 -33.50 10.28 -4.12
N TYR A 108 -33.18 10.04 -2.85
CA TYR A 108 -33.18 11.09 -1.84
C TYR A 108 -32.19 12.22 -2.16
N LEU A 109 -30.98 11.89 -2.62
CA LEU A 109 -29.99 12.89 -3.04
C LEU A 109 -30.43 13.64 -4.31
N GLU A 110 -31.05 12.96 -5.27
CA GLU A 110 -31.61 13.59 -6.48
C GLU A 110 -32.72 14.58 -6.14
N GLU A 111 -33.62 14.22 -5.22
CA GLU A 111 -34.68 15.10 -4.71
C GLU A 111 -34.13 16.35 -3.99
N LYS A 112 -32.92 16.25 -3.42
CA LYS A 112 -32.20 17.36 -2.79
C LYS A 112 -31.37 18.19 -3.79
N GLY A 113 -31.37 17.82 -5.08
CA GLY A 113 -30.71 18.57 -6.14
C GLY A 113 -29.26 18.17 -6.42
N TYR A 114 -28.78 17.04 -5.89
CA TYR A 114 -27.45 16.53 -6.21
C TYR A 114 -27.46 15.68 -7.48
N SER A 115 -26.46 15.84 -8.34
CA SER A 115 -26.38 15.17 -9.64
C SER A 115 -25.21 14.19 -9.78
N LYS A 116 -24.10 14.42 -9.05
CA LYS A 116 -22.89 13.58 -9.08
C LYS A 116 -23.02 12.42 -8.09
N ILE A 117 -23.91 11.48 -8.40
CA ILE A 117 -24.23 10.34 -7.54
C ILE A 117 -23.82 9.05 -8.24
N LEU A 118 -22.99 8.26 -7.59
CA LEU A 118 -22.44 6.99 -8.07
C LEU A 118 -22.89 5.85 -7.16
N TYR A 119 -23.07 4.66 -7.71
CA TYR A 119 -23.27 3.47 -6.88
C TYR A 119 -21.92 2.93 -6.40
N ARG A 120 -21.89 2.46 -5.16
CA ARG A 120 -20.75 1.72 -4.61
C ARG A 120 -20.46 0.51 -5.50
N SER A 121 -19.18 0.23 -5.68
CA SER A 121 -18.69 -0.90 -6.46
C SER A 121 -17.97 -1.89 -5.57
N TYR A 122 -17.80 -3.15 -6.01
CA TYR A 122 -17.06 -4.14 -5.25
C TYR A 122 -15.56 -3.87 -5.29
N ASP A 123 -14.94 -3.97 -4.13
CA ASP A 123 -13.55 -3.63 -3.90
C ASP A 123 -12.58 -4.70 -4.35
N ILE A 124 -13.04 -5.95 -4.39
CA ILE A 124 -12.26 -7.09 -4.84
C ILE A 124 -12.88 -7.64 -6.12
N ALA A 125 -12.05 -7.72 -7.16
CA ALA A 125 -12.37 -8.39 -8.41
C ALA A 125 -11.80 -9.81 -8.39
N ARG A 126 -12.53 -10.72 -7.74
CA ARG A 126 -12.18 -12.14 -7.68
C ARG A 126 -12.36 -12.77 -9.05
N GLU A 127 -11.40 -13.60 -9.48
CA GLU A 127 -11.39 -14.22 -10.82
C GLU A 127 -12.67 -14.99 -11.14
N GLY A 128 -13.20 -15.75 -10.18
CA GLY A 128 -14.46 -16.50 -10.35
C GLY A 128 -15.73 -15.63 -10.41
N GLU A 129 -15.62 -14.33 -10.22
CA GLU A 129 -16.75 -13.40 -10.06
C GLU A 129 -16.60 -12.12 -10.88
N LEU A 130 -15.69 -12.11 -11.85
CA LEU A 130 -15.45 -10.95 -12.71
C LEU A 130 -16.71 -10.49 -13.45
N GLU A 131 -17.56 -11.44 -13.87
CA GLU A 131 -18.84 -11.15 -14.54
C GLU A 131 -19.84 -10.38 -13.65
N LYS A 132 -19.66 -10.43 -12.33
CA LYS A 132 -20.50 -9.67 -11.37
C LYS A 132 -19.99 -8.24 -11.16
N GLN A 133 -18.80 -7.90 -11.68
CA GLN A 133 -18.20 -6.57 -11.58
C GLN A 133 -18.79 -5.65 -12.65
N SER A 134 -19.29 -4.49 -12.26
CA SER A 134 -19.76 -3.49 -13.24
C SER A 134 -18.58 -2.87 -13.98
N THR A 135 -18.59 -3.00 -15.30
CA THR A 135 -17.61 -2.37 -16.21
C THR A 135 -18.19 -1.15 -16.94
N ASN A 136 -19.44 -0.79 -16.67
CA ASN A 136 -20.08 0.42 -17.19
C ASN A 136 -20.48 1.36 -16.05
N SER A 137 -19.53 1.63 -15.15
CA SER A 137 -19.68 2.55 -14.02
C SER A 137 -18.58 3.61 -14.08
N LEU A 138 -18.94 4.84 -13.70
CA LEU A 138 -17.97 5.93 -13.52
C LEU A 138 -17.18 5.83 -12.21
N LEU A 139 -17.50 4.85 -11.34
CA LEU A 139 -16.69 4.52 -10.17
C LEU A 139 -15.93 3.20 -10.42
N ALA A 140 -14.61 3.24 -10.35
CA ALA A 140 -13.76 2.05 -10.36
C ALA A 140 -13.12 1.84 -8.99
N ALA A 141 -13.46 0.73 -8.33
CA ALA A 141 -12.96 0.37 -7.01
C ALA A 141 -11.71 -0.53 -7.04
N ASN A 142 -11.41 -1.13 -8.19
CA ASN A 142 -10.27 -2.02 -8.37
C ASN A 142 -9.69 -1.89 -9.79
N LEU A 143 -8.48 -2.45 -9.99
CA LEU A 143 -7.76 -2.34 -11.27
C LEU A 143 -8.50 -3.02 -12.43
N TYR A 144 -9.22 -4.12 -12.19
CA TYR A 144 -10.01 -4.78 -13.24
C TYR A 144 -11.07 -3.82 -13.82
N GLN A 145 -11.77 -3.10 -12.94
CA GLN A 145 -12.77 -2.10 -13.35
C GLN A 145 -12.18 -0.89 -14.07
N ILE A 146 -10.91 -0.55 -13.82
CA ILE A 146 -10.19 0.49 -14.58
C ILE A 146 -9.85 -0.03 -15.98
N LEU A 147 -9.30 -1.24 -16.08
CA LEU A 147 -8.79 -1.82 -17.33
C LEU A 147 -9.89 -2.26 -18.29
N LYS A 148 -11.02 -2.72 -17.75
CA LYS A 148 -12.15 -3.24 -18.52
C LYS A 148 -13.33 -2.28 -18.62
N ASN A 149 -13.18 -1.04 -18.12
CA ASN A 149 -14.27 -0.07 -18.19
C ASN A 149 -14.65 0.24 -19.64
N GLN A 150 -15.94 0.37 -19.89
CA GLN A 150 -16.50 0.79 -21.17
C GLN A 150 -16.45 2.32 -21.34
N ASN A 151 -16.37 3.06 -20.24
CA ASN A 151 -16.27 4.51 -20.26
C ASN A 151 -14.85 4.94 -20.63
N SER A 152 -14.72 5.75 -21.68
CA SER A 152 -13.45 6.27 -22.18
C SER A 152 -12.96 7.54 -21.45
N SER A 153 -13.80 8.13 -20.60
CA SER A 153 -13.52 9.35 -19.83
C SER A 153 -14.41 9.43 -18.59
N GLY A 154 -14.12 10.37 -17.68
CA GLY A 154 -14.92 10.63 -16.48
C GLY A 154 -14.78 9.61 -15.36
N LEU A 155 -13.83 8.67 -15.43
CA LEU A 155 -13.71 7.62 -14.42
C LEU A 155 -13.10 8.16 -13.12
N LEU A 156 -13.76 7.87 -12.01
CA LEU A 156 -13.32 8.14 -10.65
C LEU A 156 -12.72 6.87 -10.04
N GLY A 157 -11.43 6.92 -9.70
CA GLY A 157 -10.77 5.88 -8.92
C GLY A 157 -11.14 5.99 -7.45
N ASN A 158 -11.80 4.97 -6.92
CA ASN A 158 -12.24 4.92 -5.51
C ASN A 158 -11.05 4.89 -4.54
N TRP A 159 -11.30 5.25 -3.28
CA TRP A 159 -10.31 5.21 -2.21
C TRP A 159 -9.74 3.80 -1.94
N ASN A 160 -10.47 2.74 -2.30
CA ASN A 160 -10.01 1.35 -2.20
C ASN A 160 -8.77 1.02 -3.06
N LEU A 161 -8.44 1.85 -4.06
CA LEU A 161 -7.17 1.75 -4.79
C LEU A 161 -5.94 2.07 -3.91
N ASN A 162 -6.17 2.55 -2.67
CA ASN A 162 -5.18 2.82 -1.64
C ASN A 162 -4.01 3.71 -2.12
N ILE A 163 -4.35 4.84 -2.75
CA ILE A 163 -3.36 5.79 -3.26
C ILE A 163 -2.79 6.60 -2.09
N SER A 164 -1.67 6.12 -1.54
CA SER A 164 -1.04 6.65 -0.32
C SER A 164 0.25 7.44 -0.54
N ASN A 165 0.68 7.59 -1.80
CA ASN A 165 1.87 8.34 -2.17
C ASN A 165 1.83 8.78 -3.64
N LEU A 166 2.74 9.68 -3.99
CA LEU A 166 2.83 10.24 -5.34
C LEU A 166 3.26 9.22 -6.41
N TYR A 167 4.04 8.19 -6.07
CA TYR A 167 4.42 7.13 -7.03
C TYR A 167 3.20 6.34 -7.49
N SER A 168 2.34 5.91 -6.55
CA SER A 168 1.08 5.24 -6.87
C SER A 168 0.17 6.13 -7.72
N PHE A 169 0.10 7.42 -7.40
CA PHE A 169 -0.65 8.38 -8.20
C PHE A 169 -0.11 8.45 -9.64
N LYS A 170 1.20 8.64 -9.82
CA LYS A 170 1.87 8.67 -11.13
C LYS A 170 1.70 7.40 -11.95
N CYS A 171 1.71 6.24 -11.30
CA CYS A 171 1.43 4.96 -11.95
C CYS A 171 0.03 4.94 -12.59
N LEU A 172 -0.97 5.50 -11.91
CA LEU A 172 -2.35 5.56 -12.41
C LEU A 172 -2.59 6.70 -13.42
N GLU A 173 -1.73 7.71 -13.49
CA GLU A 173 -1.87 8.81 -14.48
C GLU A 173 -1.76 8.32 -15.95
N CYS A 174 -1.21 7.11 -16.17
CA CYS A 174 -1.09 6.51 -17.49
C CYS A 174 -2.44 6.10 -18.10
N PHE A 175 -3.50 5.99 -17.28
CA PHE A 175 -4.85 5.67 -17.74
C PHE A 175 -5.59 6.97 -18.08
N PRO A 176 -5.77 7.32 -19.38
CA PRO A 176 -6.38 8.58 -19.78
C PRO A 176 -7.86 8.68 -19.38
N GLN A 177 -8.55 7.55 -19.19
CA GLN A 177 -9.94 7.51 -18.77
C GLN A 177 -10.13 7.89 -17.29
N LEU A 178 -9.09 7.76 -16.46
CA LEU A 178 -9.11 8.19 -15.05
C LEU A 178 -8.92 9.71 -15.01
N GLU A 179 -9.96 10.41 -14.56
CA GLU A 179 -9.93 11.87 -14.40
C GLU A 179 -9.77 12.30 -12.94
N ILE A 180 -10.28 11.47 -12.02
CA ILE A 180 -10.32 11.75 -10.59
C ILE A 180 -9.74 10.54 -9.85
N LEU A 181 -8.81 10.79 -8.94
CA LEU A 181 -8.20 9.75 -8.09
C LEU A 181 -8.38 10.09 -6.62
N THR A 182 -8.98 9.17 -5.87
CA THR A 182 -9.20 9.35 -4.44
C THR A 182 -7.98 8.95 -3.64
N LEU A 183 -7.48 9.87 -2.82
CA LEU A 183 -6.39 9.61 -1.90
C LEU A 183 -6.85 8.69 -0.77
N SER A 184 -5.94 7.85 -0.28
CA SER A 184 -6.24 6.86 0.74
C SER A 184 -6.68 7.50 2.06
N PRO A 185 -7.72 6.95 2.74
CA PRO A 185 -8.12 7.35 4.09
C PRO A 185 -7.04 7.08 5.15
N GLU A 186 -5.98 6.32 4.81
CA GLU A 186 -4.87 5.98 5.70
C GLU A 186 -3.73 7.02 5.68
N MET A 187 -3.81 8.01 4.80
CA MET A 187 -2.74 8.99 4.58
C MET A 187 -2.94 10.26 5.43
N SER A 188 -1.91 10.75 6.11
CA SER A 188 -2.02 12.02 6.84
C SER A 188 -2.13 13.23 5.92
N PHE A 189 -2.77 14.31 6.37
CA PHE A 189 -2.83 15.59 5.66
C PHE A 189 -1.43 16.11 5.26
N GLU A 190 -0.43 15.93 6.13
CA GLU A 190 0.96 16.28 5.80
C GLU A 190 1.50 15.47 4.61
N LYS A 191 1.20 14.18 4.53
CA LYS A 191 1.57 13.33 3.40
C LYS A 191 0.79 13.74 2.14
N MET A 192 -0.49 14.05 2.25
CA MET A 192 -1.30 14.53 1.11
C MET A 192 -0.70 15.81 0.50
N LYS A 193 -0.29 16.76 1.35
CA LYS A 193 0.34 18.01 0.92
C LYS A 193 1.63 17.80 0.12
N LYS A 194 2.34 16.69 0.34
CA LYS A 194 3.58 16.32 -0.36
C LYS A 194 3.34 15.73 -1.76
N ILE A 195 2.10 15.39 -2.11
CA ILE A 195 1.75 14.92 -3.47
C ILE A 195 1.88 16.08 -4.48
N GLY A 196 1.47 17.29 -4.09
CA GLY A 196 1.50 18.49 -4.95
C GLY A 196 0.60 18.38 -6.18
N ALA A 197 0.85 19.21 -7.20
CA ALA A 197 0.09 19.25 -8.45
C ALA A 197 0.19 17.94 -9.26
N THR A 198 -0.95 17.51 -9.79
CA THR A 198 -1.11 16.23 -10.50
C THR A 198 -1.84 16.46 -11.82
N LYS A 199 -1.72 15.51 -12.76
CA LYS A 199 -2.46 15.60 -14.04
C LYS A 199 -3.96 15.37 -13.81
N GLN A 200 -4.29 14.33 -13.04
CA GLN A 200 -5.66 14.02 -12.62
C GLN A 200 -6.04 14.83 -11.39
N LYS A 201 -7.34 15.10 -11.22
CA LYS A 201 -7.89 15.73 -10.02
C LYS A 201 -7.70 14.81 -8.82
N LYS A 202 -7.33 15.39 -7.69
CA LYS A 202 -7.27 14.69 -6.40
C LYS A 202 -8.64 14.77 -5.74
N ALA A 203 -9.11 13.61 -5.26
CA ALA A 203 -10.28 13.50 -4.40
C ALA A 203 -9.88 13.06 -2.99
N ILE A 204 -10.72 13.42 -2.02
CA ILE A 204 -10.62 12.94 -0.64
C ILE A 204 -11.97 12.38 -0.19
N LEU A 205 -11.94 11.26 0.50
CA LEU A 205 -13.12 10.76 1.21
C LEU A 205 -13.31 11.62 2.46
N ALA A 206 -14.35 12.44 2.47
CA ALA A 206 -14.61 13.38 3.56
C ALA A 206 -15.66 12.87 4.55
N TYR A 207 -16.53 11.97 4.10
CA TYR A 207 -17.49 11.28 4.95
C TYR A 207 -17.66 9.82 4.51
N SER A 208 -17.63 8.90 5.48
CA SER A 208 -18.04 7.49 5.33
C SER A 208 -18.00 6.77 6.67
N LYS A 209 -18.96 5.89 6.97
CA LYS A 209 -18.72 4.78 7.91
C LYS A 209 -17.77 3.80 7.22
N LEU A 210 -16.46 3.94 7.47
CA LEU A 210 -15.41 3.25 6.73
C LEU A 210 -15.55 1.73 6.86
N ARG A 211 -15.38 1.01 5.75
CA ARG A 211 -15.15 -0.43 5.82
C ARG A 211 -13.74 -0.69 6.33
N GLY A 212 -13.64 -1.35 7.49
CA GLY A 212 -12.37 -1.79 8.07
C GLY A 212 -11.90 -3.16 7.59
N MET A 213 -12.83 -4.04 7.20
CA MET A 213 -12.49 -5.40 6.76
C MET A 213 -13.45 -5.91 5.68
N TYR A 214 -12.92 -6.69 4.75
CA TYR A 214 -13.66 -7.42 3.73
C TYR A 214 -13.25 -8.89 3.78
N ILE A 215 -14.22 -9.79 3.82
CA ILE A 215 -14.01 -11.23 3.98
C ILE A 215 -14.81 -11.94 2.90
N GLU A 216 -14.13 -12.71 2.05
CA GLU A 216 -14.74 -13.45 0.92
C GLU A 216 -15.55 -14.69 1.35
N LEU A 217 -16.20 -14.63 2.51
CA LEU A 217 -17.09 -15.63 3.09
C LEU A 217 -18.24 -14.92 3.81
N ASP A 218 -19.40 -15.58 3.85
CA ASP A 218 -20.54 -15.12 4.64
C ASP A 218 -20.41 -15.62 6.08
N LEU A 219 -19.90 -14.78 6.97
CA LEU A 219 -19.73 -15.10 8.38
C LEU A 219 -21.03 -15.03 9.19
N THR A 220 -22.04 -14.29 8.70
CA THR A 220 -23.27 -14.01 9.45
C THR A 220 -24.51 -14.66 8.85
N GLN A 221 -24.35 -15.46 7.79
CA GLN A 221 -25.46 -16.11 7.07
C GLN A 221 -26.49 -15.06 6.60
N GLY A 222 -26.00 -13.93 6.08
CA GLY A 222 -26.80 -12.82 5.62
C GLY A 222 -27.43 -11.96 6.71
N LYS A 223 -27.14 -12.20 8.00
CA LYS A 223 -27.71 -11.41 9.10
C LYS A 223 -26.83 -10.21 9.42
N ASN A 224 -27.42 -9.02 9.35
CA ASN A 224 -26.80 -7.81 9.89
C ASN A 224 -26.57 -7.97 11.39
N THR A 225 -25.31 -7.85 11.82
CA THR A 225 -24.88 -8.10 13.21
C THR A 225 -23.95 -6.99 13.65
N MET A 226 -23.86 -6.74 14.95
CA MET A 226 -22.89 -5.81 15.54
C MET A 226 -21.83 -6.59 16.32
N LEU A 227 -20.56 -6.24 16.12
CA LEU A 227 -19.43 -6.73 16.92
C LEU A 227 -18.93 -5.64 17.86
N GLU A 228 -18.41 -6.04 19.02
CA GLU A 228 -17.73 -5.14 19.96
C GLU A 228 -16.33 -5.71 20.25
N ASN A 229 -15.29 -4.89 20.17
CA ASN A 229 -13.93 -5.31 20.54
C ASN A 229 -13.67 -5.14 22.05
N GLN A 230 -12.49 -5.53 22.52
CA GLN A 230 -12.10 -5.39 23.94
C GLN A 230 -12.07 -3.93 24.43
N GLU A 231 -11.87 -2.98 23.52
CA GLU A 231 -11.84 -1.53 23.78
C GLU A 231 -13.23 -0.87 23.71
N LYS A 232 -14.30 -1.68 23.52
CA LYS A 232 -15.70 -1.25 23.36
C LYS A 232 -15.98 -0.43 22.09
N ASP A 233 -15.14 -0.55 21.08
CA ASP A 233 -15.50 -0.07 19.75
C ASP A 233 -16.47 -1.06 19.11
N THR A 234 -17.52 -0.50 18.50
CA THR A 234 -18.56 -1.26 17.81
C THR A 234 -18.34 -1.25 16.29
N PHE A 235 -18.70 -2.36 15.66
CA PHE A 235 -18.56 -2.58 14.23
C PHE A 235 -19.83 -3.18 13.67
N GLN A 236 -20.30 -2.62 12.55
CA GLN A 236 -21.44 -3.17 11.83
C GLN A 236 -20.96 -4.22 10.84
N VAL A 237 -21.52 -5.42 10.92
CA VAL A 237 -21.21 -6.55 10.04
C VAL A 237 -22.39 -6.80 9.12
N MET A 238 -22.12 -6.73 7.82
CA MET A 238 -23.12 -6.91 6.77
C MET A 238 -22.61 -7.91 5.73
N THR A 239 -23.52 -8.58 5.03
CA THR A 239 -23.17 -9.44 3.89
C THR A 239 -23.62 -8.75 2.62
N ASN A 240 -22.71 -8.58 1.66
CA ASN A 240 -23.01 -7.94 0.38
C ASN A 240 -23.66 -8.94 -0.61
N ASP A 241 -24.09 -8.45 -1.77
CA ASP A 241 -24.81 -9.26 -2.77
C ASP A 241 -23.94 -10.38 -3.39
N LEU A 242 -22.63 -10.39 -3.15
CA LEU A 242 -21.74 -11.49 -3.54
C LEU A 242 -21.70 -12.62 -2.50
N GLY A 243 -22.31 -12.43 -1.34
CA GLY A 243 -22.20 -13.35 -0.21
C GLY A 243 -20.91 -13.16 0.60
N HIS A 244 -20.31 -11.98 0.56
CA HIS A 244 -19.10 -11.66 1.30
C HIS A 244 -19.41 -10.77 2.49
N THR A 245 -18.72 -10.99 3.60
CA THR A 245 -18.85 -10.19 4.81
C THR A 245 -18.03 -8.91 4.73
N GLU A 246 -18.65 -7.79 5.08
CA GLU A 246 -18.07 -6.47 5.20
C GLU A 246 -18.23 -5.98 6.64
N VAL A 247 -17.13 -5.52 7.23
CA VAL A 247 -17.09 -4.99 8.60
C VAL A 247 -16.83 -3.49 8.54
N TYR A 248 -17.78 -2.71 9.05
CA TYR A 248 -17.77 -1.26 9.02
C TYR A 248 -17.52 -0.69 10.42
N LEU A 249 -16.80 0.43 10.46
CA LEU A 249 -16.63 1.22 11.68
C LEU A 249 -17.94 1.94 11.98
N GLU A 250 -18.43 1.84 13.23
CA GLU A 250 -19.69 2.46 13.59
C GLU A 250 -19.61 4.00 13.62
N LYS A 251 -18.47 4.52 14.07
CA LYS A 251 -18.20 5.96 13.99
C LYS A 251 -17.82 6.28 12.53
N ALA A 252 -18.35 7.38 12.01
CA ALA A 252 -18.07 7.83 10.64
C ALA A 252 -16.78 8.67 10.60
N LEU A 253 -15.99 8.48 9.55
CA LEU A 253 -15.04 9.50 9.10
C LEU A 253 -15.86 10.74 8.75
N ASN A 254 -15.45 11.90 9.27
CA ASN A 254 -16.12 13.16 8.99
C ASN A 254 -15.15 14.34 9.10
N ILE A 255 -14.80 14.90 7.94
CA ILE A 255 -13.98 16.11 7.81
C ILE A 255 -14.68 17.21 7.00
N LEU A 256 -16.01 17.14 6.91
CA LEU A 256 -16.82 18.09 6.11
C LEU A 256 -16.69 19.53 6.59
N SER A 257 -16.35 19.76 7.86
CA SER A 257 -16.08 21.07 8.43
C SER A 257 -14.70 21.66 8.06
N LYS A 258 -13.84 20.91 7.38
CA LYS A 258 -12.47 21.31 7.03
C LYS A 258 -12.28 21.57 5.53
N GLN A 259 -13.26 22.16 4.86
CA GLN A 259 -13.21 22.42 3.42
C GLN A 259 -12.04 23.30 2.99
N ASP A 260 -11.67 24.31 3.77
CA ASP A 260 -10.52 25.16 3.45
C ASP A 260 -9.20 24.41 3.54
N LEU A 261 -9.04 23.53 4.53
CA LEU A 261 -7.90 22.63 4.62
C LEU A 261 -7.84 21.72 3.39
N ILE A 262 -8.97 21.15 2.94
CA ILE A 262 -9.01 20.30 1.72
C ILE A 262 -8.47 21.07 0.50
N LYS A 263 -8.87 22.33 0.33
CA LYS A 263 -8.35 23.20 -0.75
C LYS A 263 -6.85 23.45 -0.60
N GLU A 264 -6.36 23.72 0.61
CA GLU A 264 -4.94 23.95 0.90
C GLU A 264 -4.05 22.72 0.63
N LEU A 265 -4.63 21.51 0.69
CA LEU A 265 -3.97 20.26 0.32
C LEU A 265 -3.88 20.08 -1.21
N GLY A 266 -4.45 20.99 -1.99
CA GLY A 266 -4.51 20.89 -3.44
C GLY A 266 -5.60 19.92 -3.93
N ILE A 267 -6.60 19.60 -3.10
CA ILE A 267 -7.65 18.62 -3.41
C ILE A 267 -8.91 19.37 -3.86
N SER A 268 -9.41 19.04 -5.05
CA SER A 268 -10.57 19.73 -5.66
C SER A 268 -11.87 18.94 -5.57
N VAL A 269 -11.82 17.66 -5.20
CA VAL A 269 -12.99 16.78 -5.16
C VAL A 269 -13.20 16.23 -3.76
N VAL A 270 -14.42 16.36 -3.26
CA VAL A 270 -14.87 15.86 -1.96
C VAL A 270 -15.85 14.72 -2.20
N ILE A 271 -15.56 13.56 -1.61
CA ILE A 271 -16.41 12.38 -1.69
C ILE A 271 -17.15 12.19 -0.37
N ILE A 272 -18.47 12.02 -0.48
CA ILE A 272 -19.37 11.65 0.60
C ILE A 272 -19.91 10.27 0.25
N GLU A 273 -19.50 9.25 1.01
CA GLU A 273 -19.95 7.89 0.81
C GLU A 273 -20.95 7.50 1.89
N PHE A 274 -22.17 7.18 1.46
CA PHE A 274 -23.19 6.57 2.29
C PHE A 274 -23.14 5.05 2.10
N THR A 275 -23.13 4.37 3.23
CA THR A 275 -23.15 2.92 3.40
C THR A 275 -24.55 2.51 3.85
N TYR A 276 -24.74 2.30 5.16
CA TYR A 276 -25.97 1.88 5.80
C TYR A 276 -26.72 3.02 6.50
N GLU A 277 -26.34 4.27 6.26
CA GLU A 277 -27.05 5.43 6.81
C GLU A 277 -28.50 5.46 6.32
N ASP A 278 -29.42 5.72 7.26
CA ASP A 278 -30.82 6.02 6.95
C ASP A 278 -31.01 7.44 6.41
N LEU A 279 -32.19 7.76 5.89
CA LEU A 279 -32.46 9.08 5.29
C LEU A 279 -32.35 10.24 6.29
N LYS A 280 -32.54 10.01 7.60
CA LYS A 280 -32.38 11.05 8.62
C LYS A 280 -30.90 11.29 8.90
N GLU A 281 -30.11 10.23 9.03
CA GLU A 281 -28.65 10.30 9.12
C GLU A 281 -28.07 11.02 7.90
N MET A 282 -28.55 10.69 6.69
CA MET A 282 -28.15 11.39 5.46
C MET A 282 -28.46 12.90 5.53
N GLU A 283 -29.66 13.31 5.97
CA GLU A 283 -29.98 14.75 6.10
C GLU A 283 -29.00 15.47 7.03
N LEU A 284 -28.64 14.84 8.16
CA LEU A 284 -27.67 15.42 9.10
C LEU A 284 -26.32 15.64 8.42
N VAL A 285 -25.82 14.65 7.67
CA VAL A 285 -24.55 14.78 6.94
C VAL A 285 -24.62 15.87 5.88
N LEU A 286 -25.74 15.97 5.16
CA LEU A 286 -25.95 17.03 4.17
C LEU A 286 -26.07 18.42 4.82
N GLN A 287 -26.63 18.51 6.02
CA GLN A 287 -26.67 19.74 6.80
C GLN A 287 -25.25 20.15 7.22
N GLU A 288 -24.45 19.22 7.75
CA GLU A 288 -23.05 19.45 8.12
C GLU A 288 -22.21 19.89 6.91
N LEU A 289 -22.44 19.29 5.73
CA LEU A 289 -21.80 19.67 4.47
C LEU A 289 -22.11 21.13 4.08
N ARG A 290 -23.37 21.57 4.23
CA ARG A 290 -23.81 22.93 3.87
C ARG A 290 -23.32 23.98 4.87
N GLU A 291 -23.43 23.66 6.15
CA GLU A 291 -23.12 24.60 7.23
C GLU A 291 -21.62 24.64 7.55
N GLN A 292 -20.85 23.63 7.10
CA GLN A 292 -19.46 23.42 7.49
C GLN A 292 -19.28 23.28 9.00
N THR A 293 -20.34 22.87 9.68
CA THR A 293 -20.42 22.56 11.11
C THR A 293 -20.63 21.06 11.25
N GLY A 294 -20.25 20.47 12.38
CA GLY A 294 -20.43 19.02 12.59
C GLY A 294 -19.36 18.39 13.44
N ARG A 295 -19.57 17.11 13.78
CA ARG A 295 -18.60 16.35 14.58
C ARG A 295 -17.37 16.03 13.73
N TYR A 296 -16.26 16.71 14.02
CA TYR A 296 -14.99 16.43 13.37
C TYR A 296 -14.39 15.10 13.83
N GLN A 297 -14.13 14.21 12.88
CA GLN A 297 -13.48 12.92 13.12
C GLN A 297 -12.63 12.52 11.90
N ALA A 298 -11.34 12.80 11.95
CA ALA A 298 -10.41 12.62 10.83
C ALA A 298 -9.75 11.24 10.72
N TYR A 299 -9.92 10.35 11.70
CA TYR A 299 -9.20 9.06 11.76
C TYR A 299 -7.70 9.23 11.48
N ASN A 300 -7.20 8.54 10.46
CA ASN A 300 -5.80 8.52 10.09
C ASN A 300 -5.38 9.79 9.34
N TYR A 301 -6.28 10.71 8.97
CA TYR A 301 -5.85 11.95 8.31
C TYR A 301 -5.00 12.85 9.19
N GLU A 302 -5.12 12.77 10.52
CA GLU A 302 -4.28 13.55 11.43
C GLU A 302 -2.84 13.01 11.50
N ARG A 303 -2.68 11.69 11.65
CA ARG A 303 -1.39 11.06 11.98
C ARG A 303 -0.83 10.15 10.89
N GLY A 304 -1.68 9.66 10.00
CA GLY A 304 -1.41 8.58 9.05
C GLY A 304 -1.41 7.22 9.74
N VAL A 305 -1.51 6.16 8.95
CA VAL A 305 -1.13 4.81 9.38
C VAL A 305 0.40 4.73 9.32
N TYR A 306 1.02 4.24 10.40
CA TYR A 306 2.46 4.05 10.55
C TYR A 306 2.86 2.62 10.16
#